data_AF-A0A7J4S181-F1
#
_entry.id   AF-A0A7J4S181-F1
#
_cell.length_a   1.000
_cell.length_b   1.000
_cell.length_c   1.000
_cell.angle_alpha   90.00
_cell.angle_beta   90.00
_cell.angle_gamma   90.00
#
_symmetry.space_group_name_H-M   'P 1'
#
loop_
_entity.id
_entity.type
_entity.pdbx_description
1 polymer ?
#
loop_
_entity_poly.entity_id
_entity_poly.type
_entity_poly.pdbx_seq_one_letter_code
_entity_poly.pdbx_strand_id
1 'polypeptide(L)'
;MNKVAVLLILLVSLSLLGCTQSAPRASPSPSQEALEATVEPTAIAEPTALPEPVEETPAATIAPEEETSIEATLVPSSTATATPVSTPVSTFAPTVVASATVRIQPTDLQYVGAFRVPETGSYEVESWYYGGAMIAYYPQGDAAGSGDGFSGSLYGTGLATQHRVSEITIPAPVISVSKNAEELNTATTLQPFTNIGYALFGETEIPHAGLVYLPAQG
;
A
#
# COMPACT_ATOMS: atom_id res chain seq x y z
N MET A 1 -14.01 -11.90 7.08
CA MET A 1 -14.53 -10.54 6.78
C MET A 1 -13.56 -9.89 5.82
N ASN A 2 -13.84 -9.94 4.52
CA ASN A 2 -12.96 -9.40 3.49
C ASN A 2 -13.12 -7.88 3.51
N LYS A 3 -12.10 -7.16 4.00
CA LYS A 3 -12.11 -5.69 4.12
C LYS A 3 -11.63 -5.10 2.79
N VAL A 4 -12.50 -4.37 2.12
CA VAL A 4 -12.23 -3.72 0.83
C VAL A 4 -11.67 -2.34 1.09
N ALA A 5 -10.40 -2.12 0.74
CA ALA A 5 -9.85 -0.77 0.61
C ALA A 5 -10.34 -0.21 -0.73
N VAL A 6 -11.28 0.75 -0.71
CA VAL A 6 -11.72 1.46 -1.91
C VAL A 6 -10.76 2.60 -2.16
N LEU A 7 -9.74 2.36 -2.98
CA LEU A 7 -8.80 3.40 -3.38
C LEU A 7 -9.37 4.18 -4.58
N LEU A 8 -9.83 5.40 -4.33
CA LEU A 8 -10.20 6.34 -5.39
C LEU A 8 -8.92 6.97 -5.96
N ILE A 9 -8.43 6.43 -7.07
CA ILE A 9 -7.24 6.97 -7.73
C ILE A 9 -7.63 8.25 -8.48
N LEU A 10 -7.19 9.38 -7.93
CA LEU A 10 -7.21 10.68 -8.58
C LEU A 10 -5.91 10.85 -9.34
N LEU A 11 -5.91 10.58 -10.64
CA LEU A 11 -4.78 10.88 -11.52
C LEU A 11 -4.72 12.39 -11.77
N VAL A 12 -3.96 13.13 -10.96
CA VAL A 12 -3.61 14.53 -11.21
C VAL A 12 -2.20 14.58 -11.78
N SER A 13 -2.09 14.79 -13.09
CA SER A 13 -0.81 14.83 -13.80
C SER A 13 -0.18 16.23 -13.70
N LEU A 14 0.94 16.36 -13.00
CA LEU A 14 1.69 17.61 -12.85
C LEU A 14 2.87 17.63 -13.85
N SER A 15 2.74 18.40 -14.93
CA SER A 15 3.84 18.62 -15.88
C SER A 15 4.80 19.69 -15.34
N LEU A 16 6.02 19.28 -14.99
CA LEU A 16 7.13 20.19 -14.69
C LEU A 16 7.60 20.82 -16.01
N LEU A 17 7.24 22.09 -16.22
CA LEU A 17 7.88 22.95 -17.21
C LEU A 17 9.35 23.15 -16.77
N GLY A 18 10.27 22.77 -17.65
CA GLY A 18 11.71 22.88 -17.41
C GLY A 18 12.15 24.32 -17.15
N CYS A 19 12.50 24.61 -15.90
CA CYS A 19 13.40 25.70 -15.57
C CYS A 19 14.83 25.15 -15.67
N THR A 20 15.61 25.68 -16.61
CA THR A 20 17.05 25.44 -16.74
C THR A 20 17.78 25.89 -15.47
N GLN A 21 18.24 24.96 -14.65
CA GLN A 21 19.03 25.27 -13.46
C GLN A 21 20.53 25.35 -13.81
N SER A 22 21.10 26.51 -13.51
CA SER A 22 22.51 26.85 -13.66
C SER A 22 23.42 26.01 -12.76
N ALA A 23 24.62 25.75 -13.24
CA ALA A 23 25.66 24.87 -12.69
C ALA A 23 26.07 25.16 -11.22
N PRO A 24 26.66 24.18 -10.50
CA PRO A 24 26.93 24.27 -9.07
C PRO A 24 28.18 25.12 -8.74
N ARG A 25 28.07 25.95 -7.70
CA ARG A 25 29.20 26.62 -7.06
C ARG A 25 29.66 25.78 -5.86
N ALA A 26 30.95 25.48 -5.82
CA ALA A 26 31.59 24.63 -4.84
C ALA A 26 31.71 25.25 -3.42
N SER A 27 31.64 24.35 -2.42
CA SER A 27 32.25 24.39 -1.07
C SER A 27 31.78 25.45 -0.04
N PRO A 28 32.03 25.29 1.28
CA PRO A 28 32.78 24.22 1.96
C PRO A 28 32.04 23.49 3.10
N SER A 29 32.67 22.38 3.52
CA SER A 29 32.41 21.52 4.67
C SER A 29 32.19 22.27 6.00
N PRO A 30 31.18 21.89 6.80
CA PRO A 30 31.17 22.20 8.22
C PRO A 30 31.81 21.05 9.03
N SER A 31 32.79 21.46 9.83
CA SER A 31 33.44 20.72 10.89
C SER A 31 32.42 20.03 11.81
N GLN A 32 32.65 18.76 12.10
CA GLN A 32 31.96 18.05 13.17
C GLN A 32 32.51 18.52 14.52
N GLU A 33 31.75 19.33 15.24
CA GLU A 33 31.91 19.47 16.70
C GLU A 33 31.17 18.31 17.37
N ALA A 34 31.94 17.48 18.07
CA ALA A 34 31.44 16.42 18.93
C ALA A 34 30.88 17.05 20.21
N LEU A 35 29.56 16.95 20.40
CA LEU A 35 28.91 17.18 21.69
C LEU A 35 28.86 15.84 22.44
N GLU A 36 29.81 15.64 23.34
CA GLU A 36 29.72 14.61 24.39
C GLU A 36 28.67 15.05 25.41
N ALA A 37 27.48 14.45 25.34
CA ALA A 37 26.48 14.56 26.40
C ALA A 37 26.73 13.44 27.44
N THR A 38 27.26 13.82 28.60
CA THR A 38 27.26 12.99 29.80
C THR A 38 25.82 12.82 30.28
N VAL A 39 25.26 11.62 30.11
CA VAL A 39 23.96 11.24 30.69
C VAL A 39 24.23 10.52 32.01
N GLU A 40 23.74 11.11 33.10
CA GLU A 40 23.77 10.50 34.44
C GLU A 40 22.83 9.28 34.50
N PRO A 41 23.22 8.17 35.15
CA PRO A 41 22.36 7.01 35.31
C PRO A 41 21.22 7.31 36.29
N THR A 42 20.01 7.46 35.77
CA THR A 42 18.79 7.50 36.59
C THR A 42 18.50 6.12 37.16
N ALA A 43 18.32 6.07 38.48
CA ALA A 43 18.05 4.87 39.25
C ALA A 43 16.81 4.13 38.73
N ILE A 44 16.99 2.83 38.51
CA ILE A 44 15.93 1.87 38.14
C ILE A 44 15.03 1.68 39.35
N ALA A 45 13.77 2.08 39.23
CA ALA A 45 12.74 1.78 40.20
C ALA A 45 12.43 0.28 40.19
N GLU A 46 12.30 -0.27 41.39
CA GLU A 46 12.01 -1.66 41.74
C GLU A 46 10.70 -2.16 41.09
N PRO A 47 10.70 -3.33 40.41
CA PRO A 47 9.50 -3.86 39.78
C PRO A 47 8.47 -4.26 40.85
N THR A 48 7.33 -3.57 40.84
CA THR A 48 6.14 -3.92 41.61
C THR A 48 5.66 -5.32 41.22
N ALA A 49 5.34 -6.11 42.25
CA ALA A 49 4.97 -7.52 42.19
C ALA A 49 3.95 -7.86 41.10
N LEU A 50 4.19 -9.00 40.43
CA LEU A 50 3.25 -9.63 39.51
C LEU A 50 1.92 -9.97 40.19
N PRO A 51 0.77 -9.78 39.53
CA PRO A 51 -0.51 -10.31 40.00
C PRO A 51 -0.53 -11.84 39.98
N GLU A 52 -1.18 -12.42 40.98
CA GLU A 52 -1.34 -13.87 41.15
C GLU A 52 -2.09 -14.53 39.98
N PRO A 53 -1.76 -15.80 39.65
CA PRO A 53 -2.42 -16.53 38.56
C PRO A 53 -3.89 -16.78 38.88
N VAL A 54 -4.77 -16.35 37.99
CA VAL A 54 -6.20 -16.62 38.05
C VAL A 54 -6.43 -18.09 37.71
N GLU A 55 -7.09 -18.82 38.61
CA GLU A 55 -7.41 -20.24 38.48
C GLU A 55 -8.10 -20.57 37.14
N GLU A 56 -7.49 -21.48 36.38
CA GLU A 56 -8.05 -22.06 35.17
C GLU A 56 -9.34 -22.84 35.51
N THR A 57 -10.44 -22.44 34.87
CA THR A 57 -11.69 -23.21 34.85
C THR A 57 -11.48 -24.46 33.99
N PRO A 58 -11.87 -25.67 34.44
CA PRO A 58 -11.63 -26.90 33.71
C PRO A 58 -12.40 -26.95 32.39
N ALA A 59 -11.68 -27.39 31.36
CA ALA A 59 -12.15 -27.60 30.00
C ALA A 59 -13.38 -28.53 29.95
N ALA A 60 -14.40 -28.08 29.23
CA ALA A 60 -15.53 -28.93 28.85
C ALA A 60 -15.02 -30.04 27.92
N THR A 61 -15.19 -31.29 28.37
CA THR A 61 -15.05 -32.51 27.58
C THR A 61 -16.00 -32.46 26.38
N ILE A 62 -15.46 -32.23 25.18
CA ILE A 62 -16.17 -32.42 23.93
C ILE A 62 -16.10 -33.90 23.57
N ALA A 63 -17.28 -34.51 23.39
CA ALA A 63 -17.45 -35.89 22.96
C ALA A 63 -16.89 -36.12 21.54
N PRO A 64 -16.45 -37.34 21.20
CA PRO A 64 -16.00 -37.65 19.84
C PRO A 64 -17.19 -37.66 18.89
N GLU A 65 -17.20 -36.74 17.92
CA GLU A 65 -18.12 -36.83 16.78
C GLU A 65 -17.64 -37.92 15.82
N GLU A 66 -18.62 -38.71 15.42
CA GLU A 66 -18.54 -39.90 14.58
C GLU A 66 -18.03 -39.54 13.18
N GLU A 67 -16.87 -40.07 12.77
CA GLU A 67 -16.40 -39.97 11.38
C GLU A 67 -17.36 -40.72 10.45
N THR A 68 -18.28 -39.97 9.85
CA THR A 68 -19.11 -40.50 8.77
C THR A 68 -18.32 -40.42 7.48
N SER A 69 -17.74 -41.56 7.08
CA SER A 69 -17.13 -41.75 5.76
C SER A 69 -18.16 -41.48 4.66
N ILE A 70 -18.02 -40.36 3.95
CA ILE A 70 -18.68 -40.14 2.67
C ILE A 70 -17.75 -40.61 1.55
N GLU A 71 -18.14 -41.71 0.92
CA GLU A 71 -17.54 -42.30 -0.26
C GLU A 71 -17.64 -41.30 -1.43
N ALA A 72 -16.52 -40.65 -1.77
CA ALA A 72 -16.42 -39.70 -2.85
C ALA A 72 -16.60 -40.42 -4.20
N THR A 73 -17.82 -40.38 -4.73
CA THR A 73 -18.10 -40.75 -6.11
C THR A 73 -17.35 -39.78 -7.04
N LEU A 74 -16.34 -40.29 -7.72
CA LEU A 74 -15.56 -39.59 -8.73
C LEU A 74 -16.46 -39.23 -9.92
N VAL A 75 -16.98 -38.00 -9.92
CA VAL A 75 -17.58 -37.40 -11.13
C VAL A 75 -16.47 -37.09 -12.14
N PRO A 76 -16.65 -37.43 -13.43
CA PRO A 76 -15.64 -37.18 -14.45
C PRO A 76 -15.45 -35.67 -14.65
N SER A 77 -14.18 -35.27 -14.61
CA SER A 77 -13.67 -33.94 -14.93
C SER A 77 -14.14 -33.53 -16.33
N SER A 78 -15.13 -32.64 -16.36
CA SER A 78 -15.51 -31.93 -17.58
C SER A 78 -14.50 -30.81 -17.77
N THR A 79 -13.52 -31.05 -18.65
CA THR A 79 -12.64 -30.02 -19.18
C THR A 79 -13.47 -29.05 -20.02
N ALA A 80 -14.09 -28.08 -19.34
CA ALA A 80 -14.69 -26.93 -19.99
C ALA A 80 -13.55 -26.02 -20.45
N THR A 81 -13.21 -26.11 -21.73
CA THR A 81 -12.39 -25.13 -22.44
C THR A 81 -13.10 -23.78 -22.35
N ALA A 82 -12.77 -22.99 -21.34
CA ALA A 82 -13.22 -21.62 -21.20
C ALA A 82 -12.68 -20.82 -22.39
N THR A 83 -13.57 -20.49 -23.32
CA THR A 83 -13.27 -19.57 -24.40
C THR A 83 -13.05 -18.19 -23.76
N PRO A 84 -11.91 -17.52 -23.97
CA PRO A 84 -11.70 -16.19 -23.41
C PRO A 84 -12.72 -15.25 -24.05
N VAL A 85 -13.73 -14.86 -23.29
CA VAL A 85 -14.65 -13.78 -23.66
C VAL A 85 -13.81 -12.51 -23.72
N SER A 86 -13.50 -12.07 -24.94
CA SER A 86 -12.87 -10.78 -25.19
C SER A 86 -13.88 -9.68 -24.90
N THR A 87 -14.02 -9.34 -23.62
CA THR A 87 -14.73 -8.13 -23.21
C THR A 87 -14.01 -6.94 -23.82
N PRO A 88 -14.70 -5.98 -24.47
CA PRO A 88 -14.05 -4.81 -25.02
C PRO A 88 -13.36 -4.05 -23.88
N VAL A 89 -12.03 -4.05 -23.89
CA VAL A 89 -11.22 -3.23 -22.98
C VAL A 89 -11.55 -1.79 -23.34
N SER A 90 -12.24 -1.09 -22.46
CA SER A 90 -12.50 0.34 -22.63
C SER A 90 -11.16 1.05 -22.45
N THR A 91 -10.50 1.32 -23.57
CA THR A 91 -9.23 2.04 -23.60
C THR A 91 -9.49 3.49 -23.20
N PHE A 92 -9.41 3.78 -21.91
CA PHE A 92 -9.34 5.13 -21.40
C PHE A 92 -7.93 5.66 -21.68
N ALA A 93 -7.73 6.33 -22.81
CA ALA A 93 -6.54 7.13 -23.01
C ALA A 93 -6.68 8.41 -22.16
N PRO A 94 -5.89 8.61 -21.09
CA PRO A 94 -5.97 9.85 -20.32
C PRO A 94 -5.59 11.01 -21.25
N THR A 95 -6.55 11.86 -21.58
CA THR A 95 -6.29 13.09 -22.33
C THR A 95 -5.62 14.06 -21.37
N VAL A 96 -4.31 14.29 -21.54
CA VAL A 96 -3.53 15.23 -20.73
C VAL A 96 -3.98 16.64 -21.06
N VAL A 97 -4.82 17.24 -20.22
CA VAL A 97 -5.21 18.64 -20.35
C VAL A 97 -4.14 19.50 -19.65
N ALA A 98 -3.13 19.91 -20.41
CA ALA A 98 -2.10 20.82 -19.93
C ALA A 98 -2.66 22.25 -19.79
N SER A 99 -3.33 22.55 -18.69
CA SER A 99 -3.59 23.94 -18.27
C SER A 99 -3.82 24.02 -16.76
N ALA A 100 -2.76 24.38 -16.04
CA ALA A 100 -2.71 24.53 -14.58
C ALA A 100 -3.46 25.78 -14.04
N THR A 101 -4.34 26.39 -14.84
CA THR A 101 -5.11 27.60 -14.47
C THR A 101 -6.57 27.30 -14.17
N VAL A 102 -7.07 26.11 -14.50
CA VAL A 102 -8.47 25.75 -14.28
C VAL A 102 -8.59 25.01 -12.95
N ARG A 103 -9.42 25.54 -12.05
CA ARG A 103 -9.77 24.88 -10.79
C ARG A 103 -10.53 23.59 -11.10
N ILE A 104 -9.98 22.45 -10.69
CA ILE A 104 -10.66 21.15 -10.78
C ILE A 104 -12.03 21.24 -10.10
N GLN A 105 -13.07 20.90 -10.85
CA GLN A 105 -14.45 20.79 -10.37
C GLN A 105 -14.82 19.32 -10.16
N PRO A 106 -15.79 19.00 -9.29
CA PRO A 106 -16.27 17.63 -9.13
C PRO A 106 -16.75 16.99 -10.44
N THR A 107 -17.27 17.77 -11.38
CA THR A 107 -17.69 17.31 -12.72
C THR A 107 -16.54 16.89 -13.62
N ASP A 108 -15.30 17.26 -13.29
CA ASP A 108 -14.09 16.87 -14.01
C ASP A 108 -13.62 15.46 -13.58
N LEU A 109 -14.24 14.89 -12.53
CA LEU A 109 -13.88 13.59 -11.97
C LEU A 109 -14.79 12.50 -12.52
N GLN A 110 -14.21 11.54 -13.23
CA GLN A 110 -14.89 10.32 -13.66
C GLN A 110 -14.39 9.13 -12.84
N TYR A 111 -15.32 8.38 -12.25
CA TYR A 111 -14.99 7.09 -11.65
C TYR A 111 -14.76 6.05 -12.74
N VAL A 112 -13.55 5.49 -12.79
CA VAL A 112 -13.14 4.48 -13.78
C VAL A 112 -13.13 3.05 -13.24
N GLY A 113 -13.38 2.85 -11.95
CA GLY A 113 -13.40 1.55 -11.28
C GLY A 113 -12.48 1.50 -10.05
N ALA A 114 -12.26 0.29 -9.54
CA ALA A 114 -11.37 0.02 -8.40
C ALA A 114 -10.57 -1.27 -8.62
N PHE A 115 -9.54 -1.46 -7.79
CA PHE A 115 -8.78 -2.70 -7.67
C PHE A 115 -8.42 -2.98 -6.20
N ARG A 116 -8.04 -4.22 -5.89
CA ARG A 116 -7.55 -4.65 -4.58
C ARG A 116 -6.05 -4.39 -4.44
N VAL A 117 -5.63 -4.01 -3.25
CA VAL A 117 -4.22 -3.98 -2.87
C VAL A 117 -3.70 -5.40 -2.59
N PRO A 118 -2.39 -5.65 -2.61
CA PRO A 118 -1.84 -6.96 -2.30
C PRO A 118 -2.21 -7.39 -0.87
N GLU A 119 -2.60 -8.65 -0.71
CA GLU A 119 -2.84 -9.28 0.60
C GLU A 119 -1.54 -9.80 1.25
N THR A 120 -0.39 -9.36 0.76
CA THR A 120 0.92 -9.84 1.22
C THR A 120 1.32 -9.24 2.57
N GLY A 121 1.91 -10.08 3.43
CA GLY A 121 2.50 -9.71 4.72
C GLY A 121 2.00 -10.59 5.86
N SER A 122 2.90 -11.25 6.60
CA SER A 122 2.55 -12.08 7.76
C SER A 122 2.32 -11.25 9.04
N TYR A 123 2.56 -9.94 8.99
CA TYR A 123 2.45 -9.02 10.11
C TYR A 123 1.78 -7.73 9.66
N GLU A 124 0.92 -7.16 10.51
CA GLU A 124 0.18 -5.93 10.25
C GLU A 124 1.08 -4.78 9.75
N VAL A 125 2.33 -4.75 10.21
CA VAL A 125 3.34 -3.72 9.92
C VAL A 125 3.91 -3.74 8.51
N GLU A 126 3.87 -4.88 7.81
CA GLU A 126 4.41 -5.06 6.45
C GLU A 126 3.29 -5.40 5.46
N SER A 127 2.13 -4.78 5.68
CA SER A 127 0.93 -5.02 4.91
C SER A 127 0.27 -3.72 4.46
N TRP A 128 -0.52 -3.85 3.39
CA TRP A 128 -1.37 -2.77 2.90
C TRP A 128 -2.70 -2.66 3.67
N TYR A 129 -2.93 -3.47 4.72
CA TYR A 129 -4.17 -3.42 5.51
C TYR A 129 -4.39 -2.07 6.20
N TYR A 130 -3.31 -1.41 6.59
CA TYR A 130 -3.30 -0.07 7.16
C TYR A 130 -2.79 0.97 6.16
N GLY A 131 -2.84 0.61 4.87
CA GLY A 131 -2.34 1.43 3.80
C GLY A 131 -3.22 2.63 3.46
N GLY A 132 -2.67 3.57 2.70
CA GLY A 132 -3.44 4.60 2.02
C GLY A 132 -3.56 5.95 2.74
N ALA A 133 -2.88 6.12 3.89
CA ALA A 133 -2.75 7.44 4.51
C ALA A 133 -1.99 8.43 3.61
N MET A 134 -1.00 7.93 2.86
CA MET A 134 -0.16 8.72 1.96
C MET A 134 0.11 7.90 0.72
N ILE A 135 -0.13 8.47 -0.46
CA ILE A 135 0.05 7.81 -1.75
C ILE A 135 0.70 8.78 -2.73
N ALA A 136 1.62 8.28 -3.54
CA ALA A 136 2.21 9.01 -4.67
C ALA A 136 2.23 8.15 -5.93
N TYR A 137 1.86 8.74 -7.06
CA TYR A 137 1.96 8.10 -8.37
C TYR A 137 3.37 8.21 -8.93
N TYR A 138 3.93 7.09 -9.40
CA TYR A 138 5.20 7.03 -10.10
C TYR A 138 4.99 6.66 -11.57
N PRO A 139 5.15 7.61 -12.52
CA PRO A 139 4.81 7.38 -13.92
C PRO A 139 5.65 6.34 -14.66
N GLN A 140 6.88 6.09 -14.19
CA GLN A 140 7.78 5.09 -14.78
C GLN A 140 7.74 3.75 -14.03
N GLY A 141 6.89 3.65 -13.00
CA GLY A 141 6.60 2.39 -12.35
C GLY A 141 5.91 1.42 -13.30
N ASP A 142 6.05 0.11 -13.05
CA ASP A 142 5.46 -0.94 -13.90
C ASP A 142 5.67 -0.67 -15.41
N ALA A 143 6.89 -0.30 -15.81
CA ALA A 143 7.18 0.10 -17.19
C ALA A 143 6.95 -1.02 -18.23
N ALA A 144 6.92 -2.27 -17.78
CA ALA A 144 6.51 -3.39 -18.62
C ALA A 144 5.01 -3.32 -18.96
N GLY A 145 4.19 -2.83 -18.02
CA GLY A 145 2.74 -2.78 -18.08
C GLY A 145 2.13 -4.17 -18.29
N SER A 146 0.99 -4.49 -17.69
CA SER A 146 0.31 -5.74 -18.04
C SER A 146 -0.31 -5.73 -19.46
N GLY A 147 -0.09 -4.67 -20.25
CA GLY A 147 -0.75 -4.42 -21.53
C GLY A 147 -2.20 -3.92 -21.37
N ASP A 148 -2.63 -3.63 -20.15
CA ASP A 148 -4.01 -3.27 -19.80
C ASP A 148 -4.35 -1.78 -19.91
N GLY A 149 -3.35 -0.95 -20.23
CA GLY A 149 -3.51 0.51 -20.39
C GLY A 149 -3.28 1.33 -19.12
N PHE A 150 -2.88 0.71 -17.99
CA PHE A 150 -2.68 1.38 -16.71
C PHE A 150 -1.21 1.35 -16.28
N SER A 151 -0.37 2.11 -16.98
CA SER A 151 1.06 2.22 -16.66
C SER A 151 1.33 3.03 -15.39
N GLY A 152 2.50 2.80 -14.79
CA GLY A 152 2.92 3.46 -13.56
C GLY A 152 2.71 2.56 -12.34
N SER A 153 3.08 3.10 -11.19
CA SER A 153 2.90 2.42 -9.91
C SER A 153 2.46 3.41 -8.84
N LEU A 154 2.08 2.88 -7.68
CA LEU A 154 1.76 3.66 -6.50
C LEU A 154 2.76 3.35 -5.38
N TYR A 155 3.41 4.39 -4.89
CA TYR A 155 4.03 4.35 -3.56
C TYR A 155 2.96 4.63 -2.51
N GLY A 156 3.02 3.92 -1.39
CA GLY A 156 2.15 4.19 -0.27
C GLY A 156 2.73 3.76 1.06
N THR A 157 2.23 4.40 2.13
CA THR A 157 2.60 4.06 3.51
C THR A 157 1.74 2.92 4.04
N GLY A 158 2.32 2.08 4.89
CA GLY A 158 1.61 1.05 5.68
C GLY A 158 1.13 1.61 7.02
N LEU A 159 1.26 0.81 8.09
CA LEU A 159 0.90 1.23 9.45
C LEU A 159 1.60 2.53 9.85
N ALA A 160 0.82 3.53 10.26
CA ALA A 160 1.28 4.91 10.40
C ALA A 160 2.42 5.10 11.42
N THR A 161 2.44 4.31 12.51
CA THR A 161 3.50 4.33 13.54
C THR A 161 4.82 3.70 13.10
N GLN A 162 4.86 2.99 11.97
CA GLN A 162 6.06 2.27 11.51
C GLN A 162 6.84 3.02 10.43
N HIS A 163 6.22 4.02 9.81
CA HIS A 163 6.86 4.90 8.81
C HIS A 163 7.50 4.09 7.67
N ARG A 164 6.78 3.08 7.18
CA ARG A 164 7.21 2.21 6.08
C ARG A 164 6.50 2.57 4.79
N VAL A 165 7.22 2.51 3.67
CA VAL A 165 6.71 2.73 2.31
C VAL A 165 6.90 1.49 1.45
N SER A 166 5.90 1.13 0.66
CA SER A 166 5.93 0.06 -0.35
C SER A 166 5.46 0.60 -1.70
N GLU A 167 5.77 -0.12 -2.77
CA GLU A 167 5.34 0.18 -4.14
C GLU A 167 4.49 -0.97 -4.70
N ILE A 168 3.36 -0.65 -5.34
CA ILE A 168 2.45 -1.61 -5.97
C ILE A 168 2.13 -1.23 -7.42
N THR A 169 1.83 -2.22 -8.26
CA THR A 169 1.31 -2.02 -9.62
C THR A 169 -0.10 -1.40 -9.61
N ILE A 170 -0.53 -0.92 -10.78
CA ILE A 170 -1.88 -0.41 -11.01
C ILE A 170 -2.55 -1.32 -12.05
N PRO A 171 -3.29 -2.36 -11.64
CA PRO A 171 -4.03 -3.17 -12.60
C PRO A 171 -5.23 -2.40 -13.16
N ALA A 172 -5.74 -2.83 -14.31
CA ALA A 172 -6.96 -2.28 -14.87
C ALA A 172 -8.10 -2.25 -13.82
N PRO A 173 -8.66 -1.07 -13.52
CA PRO A 173 -9.73 -0.93 -12.55
C PRO A 173 -11.02 -1.55 -13.11
N VAL A 174 -11.79 -2.16 -12.21
CA VAL A 174 -13.07 -2.80 -12.54
C VAL A 174 -14.21 -2.06 -11.83
N ILE A 175 -15.29 -1.82 -12.56
CA ILE A 175 -16.56 -1.38 -11.97
C ILE A 175 -17.34 -2.63 -11.57
N SER A 176 -17.30 -2.97 -10.28
CA SER A 176 -18.13 -4.07 -9.75
C SER A 176 -19.60 -3.64 -9.67
N VAL A 177 -20.44 -4.22 -10.54
CA VAL A 177 -21.88 -3.95 -10.58
C VAL A 177 -22.56 -4.47 -9.31
N SER A 178 -22.09 -5.61 -8.79
CA SER A 178 -22.62 -6.24 -7.57
C SER A 178 -22.06 -5.63 -6.29
N LYS A 179 -21.06 -4.73 -6.39
CA LYS A 179 -20.27 -4.20 -5.27
C LYS A 179 -19.53 -5.29 -4.50
N ASN A 180 -19.04 -6.31 -5.21
CA ASN A 180 -18.24 -7.40 -4.67
C ASN A 180 -16.75 -7.19 -4.93
N ALA A 181 -15.95 -7.27 -3.86
CA ALA A 181 -14.50 -7.14 -3.92
C ALA A 181 -13.82 -8.23 -4.75
N GLU A 182 -14.41 -9.42 -4.80
CA GLU A 182 -13.85 -10.55 -5.52
C GLU A 182 -13.90 -10.36 -7.05
N GLU A 183 -14.70 -9.41 -7.54
CA GLU A 183 -14.75 -9.02 -8.96
C GLU A 183 -13.61 -8.08 -9.36
N LEU A 184 -12.85 -7.57 -8.38
CA LEU A 184 -11.80 -6.59 -8.62
C LEU A 184 -10.46 -7.28 -8.91
N ASN A 185 -9.72 -6.73 -9.86
CA ASN A 185 -8.32 -7.09 -10.09
C ASN A 185 -7.47 -6.77 -8.85
N THR A 186 -6.36 -7.48 -8.67
CA THR A 186 -5.46 -7.30 -7.51
C THR A 186 -4.10 -6.80 -7.96
N ALA A 187 -3.64 -5.72 -7.36
CA ALA A 187 -2.30 -5.19 -7.56
C ALA A 187 -1.24 -6.16 -7.01
N THR A 188 -0.02 -6.02 -7.49
CA THR A 188 1.15 -6.79 -7.06
C THR A 188 2.19 -5.87 -6.45
N THR A 189 2.91 -6.38 -5.45
CA THR A 189 4.01 -5.64 -4.80
C THR A 189 5.22 -5.59 -5.73
N LEU A 190 5.68 -4.38 -6.08
CA LEU A 190 6.91 -4.12 -6.84
C LEU A 190 8.10 -3.91 -5.92
N GLN A 191 7.90 -3.19 -4.81
CA GLN A 191 8.91 -2.97 -3.77
C GLN A 191 8.29 -3.28 -2.40
N PRO A 192 8.94 -4.10 -1.57
CA PRO A 192 8.43 -4.41 -0.24
C PRO A 192 8.47 -3.19 0.69
N PHE A 193 7.76 -3.28 1.82
CA PHE A 193 7.77 -2.22 2.82
C PHE A 193 9.16 -1.93 3.38
N THR A 194 9.63 -0.72 3.15
CA THR A 194 10.94 -0.21 3.61
C THR A 194 10.72 0.90 4.64
N ASN A 195 11.41 0.83 5.78
CA ASN A 195 11.37 1.88 6.80
C ASN A 195 12.10 3.13 6.31
N ILE A 196 11.39 4.27 6.28
CA ILE A 196 11.95 5.57 5.92
C ILE A 196 12.01 6.54 7.10
N GLY A 197 11.36 6.20 8.22
CA GLY A 197 11.25 7.05 9.39
C GLY A 197 12.44 6.97 10.34
N TYR A 198 13.17 5.84 10.39
CA TYR A 198 14.34 5.61 11.27
C TYR A 198 14.23 6.32 12.64
N ALA A 199 15.33 6.86 13.19
CA ALA A 199 15.37 7.50 14.50
C ALA A 199 14.77 8.93 14.54
N LEU A 200 13.95 9.30 13.55
CA LEU A 200 13.38 10.65 13.47
C LEU A 200 12.17 10.84 14.40
N PHE A 201 11.48 9.76 14.74
CA PHE A 201 10.23 9.78 15.49
C PHE A 201 10.23 8.72 16.59
N GLY A 202 9.50 8.97 17.68
CA GLY A 202 9.30 7.98 18.74
C GLY A 202 8.40 6.83 18.29
N GLU A 203 8.48 5.67 18.95
CA GLU A 203 7.72 4.45 18.57
C GLU A 203 6.19 4.62 18.54
N THR A 204 5.68 5.64 19.24
CA THR A 204 4.24 5.92 19.37
C THR A 204 3.80 7.17 18.60
N GLU A 205 4.73 7.83 17.91
CA GLU A 205 4.43 9.04 17.16
C GLU A 205 3.77 8.71 15.82
N ILE A 206 2.76 9.50 15.45
CA ILE A 206 2.04 9.37 14.18
C ILE A 206 2.24 10.68 13.43
N PRO A 207 3.38 10.86 12.73
CA PRO A 207 3.63 12.08 11.99
C PRO A 207 2.65 12.18 10.82
N HIS A 208 2.09 13.37 10.64
CA HIS A 208 1.34 13.69 9.43
C HIS A 208 2.36 13.98 8.32
N ALA A 209 2.58 13.00 7.46
CA ALA A 209 3.44 13.15 6.29
C ALA A 209 2.62 13.11 4.98
N GLY A 210 3.30 13.46 3.90
CA GLY A 210 2.80 13.31 2.54
C GLY A 210 3.88 12.68 1.68
N LEU A 211 3.47 11.96 0.64
CA LEU A 211 4.39 11.39 -0.35
C LEU A 211 4.27 12.17 -1.66
N VAL A 212 5.41 12.44 -2.27
CA VAL A 212 5.50 12.99 -3.64
C VAL A 212 6.67 12.33 -4.34
N TYR A 213 6.43 11.90 -5.58
CA TYR A 213 7.51 11.47 -6.46
C TYR A 213 8.21 12.68 -7.06
N LEU A 214 9.54 12.70 -7.02
CA LEU A 214 10.38 13.68 -7.68
C LEU A 214 11.31 12.96 -8.68
N PRO A 215 11.46 13.46 -9.92
CA PRO A 215 12.51 12.97 -10.82
C PRO A 215 13.90 13.10 -10.17
N ALA A 216 14.87 12.30 -10.64
CA ALA A 216 16.26 12.39 -10.18
C ALA A 216 16.78 13.84 -10.28
N GLN A 217 17.45 14.31 -9.22
CA GLN A 217 17.87 15.71 -9.04
C GLN A 217 19.36 15.98 -9.32
N GLY A 218 20.07 15.08 -10.02
CA GLY A 218 21.50 15.23 -10.35
C GLY A 218 22.13 13.95 -10.85
#